data_AF-A0A2N2W946-F1
#
_entry.id   AF-A0A2N2W946-F1
#
_cell.length_a   1.000
_cell.length_b   1.000
_cell.length_c   1.000
_cell.angle_alpha   90.00
_cell.angle_beta   90.00
_cell.angle_gamma   90.00
#
_symmetry.space_group_name_H-M   'P 1'
#
loop_
_entity.id
_entity.type
_entity.pdbx_description
1 polymer ?
#
loop_
_entity_poly.entity_id
_entity_poly.type
_entity_poly.pdbx_seq_one_letter_code
_entity_poly.pdbx_strand_id
1 'polypeptide(L)'
;MQKLLYALLGMFILASCSKTTVKKENYDDGTVKSELTYKKIDGKEQLIKEIRFHPNGKKFIEGEYKNEKRDGYWASWFQDGTLWSEGEFLNGESHGKRTVYHANGNKYYEGNFTNGKRTGIWVFYSEDGKKEREIDYDKQPADSQQIIE
;
A
#
# COMPACT_ATOMS: atom_id res chain seq x y z
N MET A 1 -3.99 53.03 -28.35
CA MET A 1 -4.31 51.61 -28.60
C MET A 1 -3.01 50.82 -28.64
N GLN A 2 -3.03 49.64 -28.00
CA GLN A 2 -2.12 48.50 -28.15
C GLN A 2 -1.30 48.07 -26.90
N LYS A 3 -1.90 47.08 -26.23
CA LYS A 3 -1.34 45.87 -25.60
C LYS A 3 -0.81 45.92 -24.16
N LEU A 4 -1.52 45.11 -23.36
CA LEU A 4 -1.29 44.63 -22.00
C LEU A 4 0.16 44.19 -21.73
N LEU A 5 0.62 44.48 -20.52
CA LEU A 5 1.63 43.68 -19.83
C LEU A 5 1.11 43.36 -18.43
N TYR A 6 0.83 42.08 -18.18
CA TYR A 6 0.41 41.55 -16.89
C TYR A 6 1.62 41.53 -15.94
N ALA A 7 1.43 42.01 -14.71
CA ALA A 7 2.17 41.49 -13.56
C ALA A 7 1.13 40.95 -12.59
N LEU A 8 0.77 39.68 -12.81
CA LEU A 8 -0.05 38.88 -11.93
C LEU A 8 0.50 39.00 -10.51
N LEU A 9 -0.36 39.44 -9.60
CA LEU A 9 -0.21 39.32 -8.15
C LEU A 9 0.42 37.95 -7.87
N GLY A 10 1.62 37.96 -7.31
CA GLY A 10 2.30 36.74 -6.89
C GLY A 10 1.40 35.99 -5.92
N MET A 11 0.76 34.94 -6.42
CA MET A 11 0.15 33.92 -5.58
C MET A 11 1.32 33.23 -4.89
N PHE A 12 1.71 33.75 -3.73
CA PHE A 12 2.54 33.06 -2.75
C PHE A 12 1.77 31.79 -2.37
N ILE A 13 1.94 30.74 -3.16
CA ILE A 13 1.66 29.39 -2.71
C ILE A 13 2.71 29.17 -1.63
N LEU A 14 2.32 29.47 -0.38
CA LEU A 14 3.03 29.01 0.80
C LEU A 14 2.97 27.48 0.72
N ALA A 15 3.93 26.89 0.03
CA ALA A 15 4.28 25.51 0.20
C ALA A 15 4.75 25.41 1.66
N SER A 16 3.78 25.19 2.55
CA SER A 16 4.04 24.77 3.92
C SER A 16 4.77 23.44 3.79
N CYS A 17 6.09 23.53 3.75
CA CYS A 17 6.97 22.38 3.74
C CYS A 17 6.85 21.76 5.13
N SER A 18 5.83 20.92 5.30
CA SER A 18 5.60 20.18 6.52
C SER A 18 6.81 19.27 6.72
N LYS A 19 7.67 19.61 7.68
CA LYS A 19 8.83 18.78 8.03
C LYS A 19 8.37 17.36 8.37
N THR A 20 9.06 16.38 7.82
CA THR A 20 8.89 14.97 8.16
C THR A 20 10.04 14.50 9.07
N THR A 21 9.74 13.52 9.92
CA THR A 21 10.70 12.87 10.82
C THR A 21 10.74 11.39 10.48
N VAL A 22 11.93 10.81 10.30
CA VAL A 22 12.08 9.36 10.15
C VAL A 22 12.62 8.79 11.45
N LYS A 23 11.89 7.84 12.05
CA LYS A 23 12.33 7.05 13.21
C LYS A 23 12.75 5.67 12.72
N LYS A 24 13.92 5.20 13.16
CA LYS A 24 14.45 3.89 12.77
C LYS A 24 14.56 2.99 14.00
N GLU A 25 14.23 1.72 13.82
CA GLU A 25 14.57 0.65 14.78
C GLU A 25 15.52 -0.32 14.10
N ASN A 26 16.42 -0.92 14.87
CA ASN A 26 17.39 -1.89 14.39
C ASN A 26 17.12 -3.27 15.01
N TYR A 27 17.59 -4.31 14.35
CA TYR A 27 17.78 -5.64 14.93
C TYR A 27 18.98 -5.67 15.88
N ASP A 28 19.15 -6.77 16.61
CA ASP A 28 20.25 -6.96 17.57
C ASP A 28 21.63 -6.89 16.90
N ASP A 29 21.73 -7.27 15.62
CA ASP A 29 22.95 -7.18 14.81
C ASP A 29 23.23 -5.77 14.25
N GLY A 30 22.36 -4.80 14.55
CA GLY A 30 22.47 -3.41 14.11
C GLY A 30 21.88 -3.13 12.72
N THR A 31 21.39 -4.14 11.99
CA THR A 31 20.71 -3.92 10.71
C THR A 31 19.36 -3.24 10.92
N VAL A 32 18.92 -2.41 9.96
CA VAL A 32 17.66 -1.66 10.10
C VAL A 32 16.49 -2.63 10.03
N LYS A 33 15.61 -2.57 11.04
CA LYS A 33 14.39 -3.37 11.16
C LYS A 33 13.17 -2.61 10.65
N SER A 34 13.08 -1.32 10.94
CA SER A 34 11.95 -0.50 10.51
C SER A 34 12.37 0.96 10.29
N GLU A 35 11.69 1.61 9.35
CA GLU A 35 11.71 3.05 9.12
C GLU A 35 10.28 3.57 9.11
N LEU A 36 9.95 4.40 10.10
CA LEU A 36 8.63 5.02 10.26
C LEU A 36 8.75 6.52 9.97
N THR A 37 8.03 6.99 8.96
CA THR A 37 8.01 8.41 8.59
C THR A 37 6.78 9.08 9.17
N TYR A 38 7.03 10.12 9.97
CA TYR A 38 6.01 10.95 10.59
C TYR A 38 5.95 12.33 9.94
N LYS A 39 4.77 12.92 9.90
CA LYS A 39 4.54 14.31 9.49
C LYS A 39 3.80 15.05 10.61
N LYS A 40 4.22 16.29 10.90
CA LYS A 40 3.51 17.13 11.86
C LYS A 40 2.32 17.80 11.19
N ILE A 41 1.11 17.45 11.63
CA ILE A 41 -0.19 17.98 11.15
C ILE A 41 -0.94 18.49 12.37
N ASP A 42 -1.34 19.77 12.37
CA ASP A 42 -2.04 20.44 13.48
C ASP A 42 -1.36 20.25 14.85
N GLY A 43 -0.03 20.33 14.86
CA GLY A 43 0.78 20.19 16.07
C GLY A 43 1.05 18.75 16.50
N LYS A 44 0.42 17.74 15.88
CA LYS A 44 0.56 16.32 16.21
C LYS A 44 1.41 15.58 15.17
N GLU A 45 2.26 14.66 15.59
CA GLU A 45 2.92 13.73 14.67
C GLU A 45 1.92 12.67 14.23
N GLN A 46 1.78 12.49 12.91
CA GLN A 46 1.00 11.42 12.29
C GLN A 46 1.92 10.51 11.51
N LEU A 47 1.73 9.20 11.62
CA LEU A 47 2.45 8.24 10.77
C LEU A 47 1.93 8.38 9.34
N ILE A 48 2.83 8.53 8.37
CA ILE A 48 2.47 8.65 6.95
C ILE A 48 3.09 7.55 6.08
N LYS A 49 4.15 6.90 6.53
CA LYS A 49 4.79 5.81 5.80
C LYS A 49 5.49 4.84 6.74
N GLU A 50 5.36 3.57 6.44
CA GLU A 50 6.06 2.48 7.09
C GLU A 50 6.89 1.70 6.06
N ILE A 51 8.13 1.40 6.41
CA ILE A 51 8.94 0.38 5.76
C ILE A 51 9.46 -0.53 6.86
N ARG A 52 9.28 -1.85 6.74
CA ARG A 52 10.00 -2.82 7.57
C ARG A 52 10.86 -3.70 6.68
N PHE A 53 11.93 -4.21 7.26
CA PHE A 53 12.89 -5.06 6.58
C PHE A 53 12.88 -6.44 7.22
N HIS A 54 13.37 -7.43 6.47
CA HIS A 54 13.83 -8.72 7.00
C HIS A 54 15.21 -8.54 7.63
N PRO A 55 15.68 -9.49 8.47
CA PRO A 55 17.03 -9.42 9.05
C PRO A 55 18.17 -9.33 8.03
N ASN A 56 17.94 -9.76 6.78
CA ASN A 56 18.91 -9.62 5.70
C ASN A 56 18.89 -8.25 5.00
N GLY A 57 18.15 -7.28 5.53
CA GLY A 57 18.04 -5.92 5.00
C GLY A 57 17.14 -5.76 3.78
N LYS A 58 16.52 -6.83 3.26
CA LYS A 58 15.51 -6.71 2.19
C LYS A 58 14.18 -6.24 2.76
N LYS A 59 13.38 -5.51 1.99
CA LYS A 59 12.06 -5.06 2.44
C LYS A 59 11.20 -6.27 2.82
N PHE A 60 10.45 -6.14 3.90
CA PHE A 60 9.41 -7.07 4.33
C PHE A 60 8.03 -6.50 4.01
N ILE A 61 7.81 -5.21 4.29
CA ILE A 61 6.57 -4.50 4.00
C ILE A 61 6.83 -3.02 3.79
N GLU A 62 6.02 -2.39 2.93
CA GLU A 62 6.01 -0.96 2.72
C GLU A 62 4.59 -0.50 2.39
N GLY A 63 4.22 0.67 2.92
CA GLY A 63 3.00 1.34 2.53
C GLY A 63 2.80 2.66 3.27
N GLU A 64 1.70 3.31 2.92
CA GLU A 64 1.38 4.65 3.39
C GLU A 64 0.15 4.67 4.31
N TYR A 65 0.10 5.73 5.10
CA TYR A 65 -0.95 5.99 6.07
C TYR A 65 -1.57 7.38 5.83
N LYS A 66 -2.88 7.44 6.02
CA LYS A 66 -3.65 8.68 6.04
C LYS A 66 -4.66 8.60 7.18
N ASN A 67 -4.70 9.65 8.01
CA ASN A 67 -5.56 9.69 9.20
C ASN A 67 -5.40 8.44 10.09
N GLU A 68 -4.15 8.02 10.32
CA GLU A 68 -3.79 6.84 11.12
C GLU A 68 -4.29 5.48 10.58
N LYS A 69 -4.72 5.44 9.30
CA LYS A 69 -5.16 4.21 8.64
C LYS A 69 -4.35 3.95 7.38
N ARG A 70 -4.19 2.68 7.00
CA ARG A 70 -3.59 2.31 5.71
C ARG A 70 -4.35 2.97 4.57
N ASP A 71 -3.63 3.63 3.67
CA ASP A 71 -4.22 4.33 2.55
C ASP A 71 -3.24 4.30 1.37
N GLY A 72 -3.75 3.97 0.19
CA GLY A 72 -2.94 3.76 -1.01
C GLY A 72 -2.34 2.36 -1.10
N TYR A 73 -1.27 2.26 -1.89
CA TYR A 73 -0.63 1.00 -2.24
C TYR A 73 0.21 0.44 -1.08
N TRP A 74 0.07 -0.86 -0.85
CA TRP A 74 0.83 -1.63 0.12
C TRP A 74 1.43 -2.85 -0.57
N ALA A 75 2.68 -3.15 -0.24
CA ALA A 75 3.38 -4.34 -0.73
C ALA A 75 4.14 -5.02 0.41
N SER A 76 4.23 -6.34 0.31
CA SER A 76 5.04 -7.19 1.18
C SER A 76 5.86 -8.17 0.36
N TRP A 77 7.02 -8.55 0.88
CA TRP A 77 7.99 -9.40 0.19
C TRP A 77 8.45 -10.55 1.08
N PHE A 78 8.80 -11.66 0.45
CA PHE A 78 9.52 -12.77 1.06
C PHE A 78 10.96 -12.37 1.41
N GLN A 79 11.62 -13.20 2.23
CA GLN A 79 12.98 -12.93 2.69
C GLN A 79 14.00 -12.88 1.54
N ASP A 80 13.76 -13.57 0.43
CA ASP A 80 14.60 -13.48 -0.77
C ASP A 80 14.36 -12.19 -1.59
N GLY A 81 13.37 -11.37 -1.22
CA GLY A 81 12.96 -10.15 -1.91
C GLY A 81 11.90 -10.38 -3.00
N THR A 82 11.43 -11.61 -3.18
CA THR A 82 10.31 -11.91 -4.07
C THR A 82 9.04 -11.27 -3.54
N LEU A 83 8.28 -10.59 -4.40
CA LEU A 83 7.01 -9.96 -4.01
C LEU A 83 6.04 -11.05 -3.53
N TRP A 84 5.48 -10.88 -2.34
CA TRP A 84 4.53 -11.83 -1.75
C TRP A 84 3.09 -11.38 -1.96
N SER A 85 2.80 -10.12 -1.66
CA SER A 85 1.47 -9.54 -1.83
C SER A 85 1.58 -8.07 -2.18
N GLU A 86 0.63 -7.60 -2.96
CA GLU A 86 0.39 -6.18 -3.18
C GLU A 86 -1.11 -5.90 -3.24
N GLY A 87 -1.50 -4.69 -2.86
CA GLY A 87 -2.86 -4.22 -3.03
C GLY A 87 -3.06 -2.81 -2.53
N GLU A 88 -4.28 -2.29 -2.73
CA GLU A 88 -4.62 -0.94 -2.29
C GLU A 88 -5.46 -0.99 -1.02
N PHE A 89 -5.30 0.04 -0.20
CA PHE A 89 -6.13 0.30 0.97
C PHE A 89 -6.79 1.66 0.83
N LEU A 90 -8.02 1.79 1.34
CA LEU A 90 -8.71 3.06 1.45
C LEU A 90 -9.29 3.16 2.86
N ASN A 91 -8.87 4.17 3.62
CA ASN A 91 -9.31 4.37 5.02
C ASN A 91 -9.18 3.10 5.89
N GLY A 92 -8.11 2.33 5.71
CA GLY A 92 -7.80 1.13 6.48
C GLY A 92 -8.43 -0.17 5.95
N GLU A 93 -9.30 -0.10 4.95
CA GLU A 93 -9.94 -1.28 4.36
C GLU A 93 -9.29 -1.64 3.03
N SER A 94 -9.22 -2.94 2.70
CA SER A 94 -8.77 -3.38 1.38
C SER A 94 -9.68 -2.78 0.29
N HIS A 95 -9.06 -2.22 -0.74
CA HIS A 95 -9.73 -1.57 -1.87
C HIS A 95 -8.98 -1.88 -3.16
N GLY A 96 -9.66 -1.75 -4.30
CA GLY A 96 -9.03 -1.88 -5.60
C GLY A 96 -8.42 -3.26 -5.84
N LYS A 97 -7.38 -3.31 -6.67
CA LYS A 97 -6.74 -4.56 -7.06
C LYS A 97 -5.89 -5.13 -5.92
N ARG A 98 -5.97 -6.44 -5.72
CA ARG A 98 -5.02 -7.22 -4.91
C ARG A 98 -4.42 -8.34 -5.73
N THR A 99 -3.11 -8.55 -5.58
CA THR A 99 -2.40 -9.70 -6.12
C THR A 99 -1.58 -10.34 -5.00
N VAL A 100 -1.65 -11.66 -4.91
CA VAL A 100 -0.77 -12.47 -4.06
C VAL A 100 0.01 -13.43 -4.94
N TYR A 101 1.25 -13.69 -4.56
CA TYR A 101 2.22 -14.46 -5.33
C TYR A 101 2.70 -15.66 -4.52
N HIS A 102 3.01 -16.74 -5.24
CA HIS A 102 3.77 -17.89 -4.76
C HIS A 102 5.23 -17.49 -4.52
N ALA A 103 5.97 -18.31 -3.75
CA ALA A 103 7.38 -18.06 -3.46
C ALA A 103 8.28 -18.04 -4.72
N ASN A 104 7.83 -18.66 -5.82
CA ASN A 104 8.53 -18.62 -7.11
C ASN A 104 8.22 -17.37 -7.96
N GLY A 105 7.42 -16.43 -7.43
CA GLY A 105 7.04 -15.19 -8.10
C GLY A 105 5.85 -15.30 -9.05
N ASN A 106 5.31 -16.50 -9.29
CA ASN A 106 4.07 -16.64 -10.04
C ASN A 106 2.89 -16.17 -9.19
N LYS A 107 1.84 -15.65 -9.84
CA LYS A 107 0.61 -15.28 -9.12
C LYS A 107 0.04 -16.50 -8.42
N TYR A 108 -0.42 -16.33 -7.19
CA TYR A 108 -1.28 -17.28 -6.50
C TYR A 108 -2.74 -16.92 -6.72
N TYR A 109 -3.09 -15.64 -6.54
CA TYR A 109 -4.39 -15.12 -6.93
C TYR A 109 -4.35 -13.63 -7.22
N GLU A 110 -5.33 -13.17 -8.00
CA GLU A 110 -5.63 -11.75 -8.14
C GLU A 110 -7.13 -11.51 -8.21
N GLY A 111 -7.55 -10.32 -7.78
CA GLY A 111 -8.94 -9.89 -7.80
C GLY A 111 -9.08 -8.48 -7.27
N ASN A 112 -10.32 -8.04 -7.04
CA ASN A 112 -10.61 -6.72 -6.50
C ASN A 112 -11.31 -6.78 -5.14
N PHE A 113 -11.11 -5.74 -4.35
CA PHE A 113 -11.87 -5.45 -3.14
C PHE A 113 -12.65 -4.15 -3.27
N THR A 114 -13.83 -4.13 -2.67
CA THR A 114 -14.62 -2.92 -2.41
C THR A 114 -15.07 -2.95 -0.96
N ASN A 115 -14.67 -1.96 -0.16
CA ASN A 115 -15.00 -1.83 1.28
C ASN A 115 -14.66 -3.11 2.06
N GLY A 116 -13.43 -3.62 1.87
CA GLY A 116 -12.95 -4.83 2.54
C GLY A 116 -13.54 -6.16 2.03
N LYS A 117 -14.46 -6.15 1.05
CA LYS A 117 -15.09 -7.37 0.49
C LYS A 117 -14.58 -7.67 -0.91
N ARG A 118 -14.41 -8.96 -1.22
CA ARG A 118 -14.07 -9.42 -2.57
C ARG A 118 -15.19 -9.07 -3.55
N THR A 119 -14.82 -8.45 -4.67
CA THR A 119 -15.75 -8.07 -5.76
C THR A 119 -15.22 -8.52 -7.11
N GLY A 120 -16.15 -8.71 -8.05
CA GLY A 120 -15.88 -9.13 -9.42
C GLY A 120 -15.19 -10.48 -9.52
N ILE A 121 -14.38 -10.61 -10.58
CA ILE A 121 -13.69 -11.85 -10.92
C ILE A 121 -12.41 -12.00 -10.11
N TRP A 122 -12.29 -13.15 -9.43
CA TRP A 122 -11.10 -13.61 -8.74
C TRP A 122 -10.51 -14.80 -9.44
N VAL A 123 -9.25 -14.71 -9.83
CA VAL A 123 -8.52 -15.77 -10.55
C VAL A 123 -7.48 -16.35 -9.62
N PHE A 124 -7.42 -17.68 -9.57
CA PHE A 124 -6.44 -18.43 -8.79
C PHE A 124 -5.58 -19.27 -9.73
N TYR A 125 -4.30 -19.35 -9.40
CA TYR A 125 -3.29 -19.97 -10.24
C TYR A 125 -2.46 -20.94 -9.39
N SER A 126 -2.04 -22.03 -10.01
CA SER A 126 -1.06 -22.98 -9.46
C SER A 126 0.33 -22.38 -9.43
N GLU A 127 1.26 -23.04 -8.73
CA GLU A 127 2.66 -22.62 -8.67
C GLU A 127 3.34 -22.56 -10.04
N ASP A 128 2.93 -23.38 -11.03
CA ASP A 128 3.44 -23.32 -12.40
C ASP A 128 2.87 -22.15 -13.24
N GLY A 129 1.99 -21.34 -12.65
CA GLY A 129 1.35 -20.18 -13.29
C GLY A 129 0.11 -20.52 -14.10
N LYS A 130 -0.37 -21.77 -14.10
CA LYS A 130 -1.61 -22.14 -14.78
C LYS A 130 -2.82 -21.66 -13.98
N LYS A 131 -3.80 -21.08 -14.67
CA LYS A 131 -5.11 -20.77 -14.08
C LYS A 131 -5.81 -22.07 -13.65
N GLU A 132 -6.11 -22.20 -12.37
CA GLU A 132 -6.81 -23.35 -11.81
C GLU A 132 -8.32 -23.10 -11.70
N ARG A 133 -8.70 -21.91 -11.23
CA ARG A 133 -10.10 -21.56 -11.03
C ARG A 133 -10.35 -20.07 -11.13
N GLU A 134 -11.61 -19.75 -11.37
CA GLU A 134 -12.13 -18.40 -11.42
C GLU A 134 -13.45 -18.34 -10.64
N ILE A 135 -13.63 -17.31 -9.82
CA ILE A 135 -14.85 -17.09 -9.03
C ILE A 135 -15.35 -15.69 -9.31
N ASP A 136 -16.61 -15.58 -9.69
CA ASP A 136 -17.33 -14.32 -9.78
C ASP A 136 -18.03 -14.04 -8.44
N TYR A 137 -17.43 -13.19 -7.61
CA TYR A 137 -17.93 -12.86 -6.28
C TYR A 137 -19.18 -11.99 -6.31
N ASP A 138 -19.46 -11.31 -7.41
CA ASP A 138 -20.68 -10.52 -7.58
C ASP A 138 -21.91 -11.43 -7.77
N LYS A 139 -21.69 -12.70 -8.13
CA LYS A 139 -22.72 -13.74 -8.25
C LYS A 139 -22.87 -14.61 -7.02
N GLN A 140 -22.03 -14.44 -6.01
CA GLN A 140 -22.10 -15.23 -4.77
C GLN A 140 -23.04 -14.58 -3.76
N PRO A 141 -23.70 -15.36 -2.88
CA PRO A 141 -24.48 -14.81 -1.77
C PRO A 141 -23.60 -13.88 -0.92
N ALA A 142 -24.14 -12.75 -0.48
CA ALA A 142 -23.40 -11.71 0.25
C ALA A 142 -22.62 -12.25 1.47
N ASP A 143 -23.17 -13.27 2.13
CA ASP A 143 -22.57 -13.90 3.33
C ASP A 143 -21.30 -14.72 3.03
N SER A 144 -21.05 -15.04 1.76
CA SER A 144 -19.84 -15.74 1.31
C SER A 144 -18.68 -14.81 0.97
N GLN A 145 -18.92 -13.50 0.91
CA GLN A 145 -17.90 -12.46 0.72
C GLN A 145 -17.26 -12.14 2.08
N GLN A 146 -16.36 -13.01 2.54
CA GLN A 146 -15.65 -12.82 3.81
C GLN A 146 -14.80 -11.54 3.79
N ILE A 147 -14.78 -10.83 4.92
CA ILE A 147 -13.79 -9.80 5.22
C ILE A 147 -12.50 -10.53 5.54
N ILE A 148 -11.43 -10.25 4.79
CA ILE A 148 -10.10 -10.79 5.07
C ILE A 148 -9.27 -9.60 5.55
N GLU A 149 -9.00 -9.57 6.86
CA GLU A 149 -8.11 -8.59 7.51
C GLU A 149 -6.64 -8.75 7.07
#